data_AF-A0A6F9A0D6-F1
#
_entry.id   AF-A0A6F9A0D6-F1
#
_cell.length_a   1.000
_cell.length_b   1.000
_cell.length_c   1.000
_cell.angle_alpha   90.00
_cell.angle_beta   90.00
_cell.angle_gamma   90.00
#
_symmetry.space_group_name_H-M   'P 1'
#
loop_
_entity.id
_entity.type
_entity.pdbx_description
1 polymer ?
#
loop_
_entity_poly.entity_id
_entity_poly.type
_entity_poly.pdbx_seq_one_letter_code
_entity_poly.pdbx_strand_id
1 'polypeptide(L)'
;MSSVLAVVSLLLLQTGVQGFLTTAQVCKQLASVEGRDFTLPPGPLTAEVLALACSSSGSAKSFQSAITDVTWRNGRIDFRHLFNEEYHFDRERFVEGRKLITNGLTSVKASVKRGNFEAARQTLGDILHTLQVI
;
A
#
# COMPACT_ATOMS: atom_id res chain seq x y z
N MET A 1 3.77 -12.85 -24.72
CA MET A 1 2.86 -12.87 -23.55
C MET A 1 3.58 -13.06 -22.20
N SER A 2 4.91 -13.21 -22.15
CA SER A 2 5.64 -13.51 -20.90
C SER A 2 6.28 -12.30 -20.20
N SER A 3 6.42 -11.15 -20.87
CA SER A 3 7.14 -9.98 -20.34
C SER A 3 6.28 -9.08 -19.46
N VAL A 4 5.02 -8.87 -19.83
CA VAL A 4 4.08 -7.99 -19.09
C VAL A 4 3.68 -8.61 -17.76
N LEU A 5 3.42 -9.92 -17.71
CA LEU A 5 3.11 -10.62 -16.45
C LEU A 5 4.29 -10.57 -15.45
N ALA A 6 5.53 -10.59 -15.94
CA ALA A 6 6.72 -10.51 -15.10
C ALA A 6 6.91 -9.11 -14.51
N VAL A 7 6.69 -8.06 -15.31
CA VAL A 7 6.74 -6.65 -14.86
C VAL A 7 5.62 -6.36 -13.86
N VAL A 8 4.38 -6.79 -14.14
CA VAL A 8 3.24 -6.66 -13.22
C VAL A 8 3.50 -7.43 -11.92
N SER A 9 4.08 -8.65 -11.99
CA SER A 9 4.43 -9.40 -10.78
C SER A 9 5.54 -8.72 -9.96
N LEU A 10 6.55 -8.13 -10.61
CA LEU A 10 7.61 -7.38 -9.93
C LEU A 10 7.11 -6.09 -9.27
N LEU A 11 6.20 -5.36 -9.92
CA LEU A 11 5.55 -4.17 -9.35
C LEU A 11 4.66 -4.53 -8.15
N LEU A 12 3.89 -5.63 -8.23
CA LEU A 12 3.08 -6.16 -7.13
C LEU A 12 3.94 -6.67 -5.95
N LEU A 13 5.10 -7.27 -6.24
CA LEU A 13 6.08 -7.66 -5.22
C LEU A 13 6.69 -6.44 -4.52
N GLN A 14 6.96 -5.36 -5.27
CA GLN A 14 7.45 -4.11 -4.70
C GLN A 14 6.41 -3.45 -3.78
N THR A 15 5.12 -3.44 -4.13
CA THR A 15 4.08 -2.86 -3.25
C THR A 15 3.87 -3.69 -1.98
N GLY A 16 3.98 -5.02 -2.05
CA GLY A 16 3.87 -5.89 -0.88
C GLY A 16 5.00 -5.66 0.14
N VAL A 17 6.25 -5.64 -0.33
CA VAL A 17 7.43 -5.32 0.51
C VAL A 17 7.37 -3.88 1.02
N GLN A 18 6.96 -2.92 0.19
CA GLN A 18 6.77 -1.53 0.58
C GLN A 18 5.66 -1.38 1.63
N GLY A 19 4.60 -2.19 1.57
CA GLY A 19 3.53 -2.20 2.56
C GLY A 19 4.03 -2.64 3.95
N PHE A 20 4.83 -3.69 4.01
CA PHE A 20 5.44 -4.13 5.26
C PHE A 20 6.45 -3.09 5.81
N LEU A 21 7.28 -2.50 4.95
CA LEU A 21 8.24 -1.46 5.35
C LEU A 21 7.54 -0.20 5.88
N THR A 22 6.49 0.25 5.20
CA THR A 22 5.69 1.41 5.63
C THR A 22 5.03 1.14 6.97
N THR A 23 4.49 -0.06 7.17
CA THR A 23 3.91 -0.45 8.46
C THR A 23 4.96 -0.47 9.56
N ALA A 24 6.17 -0.98 9.28
CA ALA A 24 7.28 -0.95 10.24
C ALA A 24 7.66 0.49 10.63
N GLN A 25 7.69 1.42 9.68
CA GLN A 25 7.98 2.84 9.94
C GLN A 25 6.90 3.47 10.84
N VAL A 26 5.62 3.19 10.58
CA VAL A 26 4.51 3.67 11.42
C VAL A 26 4.61 3.09 12.83
N CYS A 27 4.90 1.79 12.97
CA CYS A 27 5.10 1.15 14.27
C CYS A 27 6.29 1.74 15.03
N LYS A 28 7.38 2.08 14.34
CA LYS A 28 8.53 2.78 14.94
C LYS A 28 8.16 4.17 15.45
N GLN A 29 7.40 4.93 14.66
CA GLN A 29 6.93 6.25 15.08
C GLN A 29 5.99 6.15 16.29
N LEU A 30 5.06 5.18 16.27
CA LEU A 30 4.15 4.94 17.39
C LEU A 30 4.89 4.53 18.66
N ALA A 31 5.84 3.60 18.55
CA ALA A 31 6.69 3.20 19.67
C ALA A 31 7.47 4.38 20.26
N SER A 32 8.01 5.26 19.40
CA SER A 32 8.69 6.48 19.83
C SER A 32 7.78 7.44 20.60
N VAL A 33 6.52 7.59 20.18
CA VAL A 33 5.52 8.44 20.88
C VAL A 33 5.12 7.82 22.21
N GLU A 34 5.04 6.49 22.28
CA GLU A 34 4.68 5.74 23.47
C GLU A 34 5.87 5.49 24.42
N GLY A 35 7.07 5.96 24.08
CA GLY A 35 8.29 5.74 24.87
C GLY A 35 8.73 4.27 24.92
N ARG A 36 8.31 3.45 23.95
CA ARG A 36 8.71 2.05 23.82
C ARG A 36 9.85 1.91 22.83
N ASP A 37 10.69 0.92 23.05
CA ASP A 37 11.74 0.56 22.10
C ASP A 37 11.13 -0.13 20.86
N PHE A 38 11.77 0.09 19.70
CA PHE A 38 11.41 -0.54 18.44
C PHE A 38 12.64 -1.14 17.80
N THR A 39 12.65 -2.47 17.68
CA THR A 39 13.69 -3.22 16.99
C THR A 39 13.07 -4.06 15.90
N LEU A 40 13.59 -3.92 14.68
CA LEU A 40 13.26 -4.81 13.58
C LEU A 40 14.35 -5.89 13.47
N PRO A 41 14.03 -7.18 13.67
CA PRO A 41 15.01 -8.26 13.55
C PRO A 41 15.67 -8.28 12.18
N PRO A 42 16.98 -8.59 12.08
CA PRO A 42 17.65 -8.78 10.80
C PRO A 42 17.08 -10.01 10.07
N GLY A 43 16.97 -9.92 8.75
CA GLY A 43 16.46 -11.00 7.90
C GLY A 43 15.29 -10.57 7.02
N PRO A 44 14.59 -11.52 6.38
CA PRO A 44 13.43 -11.23 5.55
C PRO A 44 12.30 -10.57 6.35
N LEU A 45 11.71 -9.51 5.81
CA LEU A 45 10.56 -8.86 6.42
C LEU A 45 9.29 -9.67 6.12
N THR A 46 8.81 -10.42 7.12
CA THR A 46 7.55 -11.17 7.06
C THR A 46 6.48 -10.52 7.92
N ALA A 47 5.23 -10.96 7.75
CA ALA A 47 4.11 -10.49 8.56
C ALA A 47 4.29 -10.79 10.05
N GLU A 48 4.91 -11.93 10.39
CA GLU A 48 5.21 -12.34 11.77
C GLU A 48 6.30 -11.47 12.40
N VAL A 49 7.39 -11.24 11.66
CA VAL A 49 8.49 -10.35 12.10
C VAL A 49 7.96 -8.94 12.33
N LEU A 50 7.12 -8.45 11.41
CA LEU A 50 6.49 -7.15 11.56
C LEU A 50 5.53 -7.10 12.75
N ALA A 51 4.65 -8.09 12.91
CA ALA A 51 3.72 -8.18 14.02
C ALA A 51 4.44 -8.16 15.37
N LEU A 52 5.56 -8.89 15.47
CA LEU A 52 6.42 -8.87 16.65
C LEU A 52 7.02 -7.49 16.90
N ALA A 53 7.63 -6.87 15.88
CA ALA A 53 8.24 -5.54 15.99
C ALA A 53 7.24 -4.43 16.34
N CYS A 54 5.99 -4.57 15.89
CA CYS A 54 4.87 -3.69 16.23
C CYS A 54 4.26 -3.97 17.62
N SER A 55 4.83 -4.89 18.41
CA SER A 55 4.27 -5.33 19.70
C SER A 55 2.84 -5.86 19.59
N SER A 56 2.53 -6.51 18.48
CA SER A 56 1.18 -6.97 18.12
C SER A 56 1.25 -8.36 17.47
N SER A 57 1.88 -9.32 18.16
CA SER A 57 2.17 -10.66 17.63
C SER A 57 0.93 -11.42 17.11
N GLY A 58 -0.27 -11.13 17.65
CA GLY A 58 -1.54 -11.69 17.17
C GLY A 58 -2.03 -11.12 15.83
N SER A 59 -1.44 -10.04 15.31
CA SER A 59 -1.91 -9.33 14.13
C SER A 59 -1.21 -9.72 12.82
N ALA A 60 -0.32 -10.71 12.82
CA ALA A 60 0.40 -11.14 11.62
C ALA A 60 -0.54 -11.44 10.42
N LYS A 61 -1.60 -12.23 10.65
CA LYS A 61 -2.61 -12.53 9.61
C LYS A 61 -3.33 -11.27 9.12
N SER A 62 -3.64 -10.34 10.02
CA SER A 62 -4.30 -9.08 9.69
C SER A 62 -3.39 -8.18 8.87
N PHE A 63 -2.11 -8.08 9.20
CA PHE A 63 -1.11 -7.33 8.42
C PHE A 63 -0.95 -7.93 7.02
N GLN A 64 -0.77 -9.25 6.94
CA GLN A 64 -0.68 -9.93 5.65
C GLN A 64 -1.93 -9.67 4.80
N SER A 65 -3.13 -9.85 5.37
CA SER A 65 -4.39 -9.64 4.66
C SER A 65 -4.57 -8.20 4.19
N ALA A 66 -4.27 -7.22 5.05
CA ALA A 66 -4.39 -5.81 4.72
C ALA A 66 -3.44 -5.39 3.58
N ILE A 67 -2.19 -5.85 3.63
CA ILE A 67 -1.18 -5.54 2.62
C ILE A 67 -1.50 -6.25 1.30
N THR A 68 -1.96 -7.50 1.35
CA THR A 68 -2.44 -8.23 0.17
C THR A 68 -3.64 -7.52 -0.46
N ASP A 69 -4.60 -7.03 0.32
CA ASP A 69 -5.78 -6.33 -0.19
C ASP A 69 -5.40 -5.03 -0.91
N VAL A 70 -4.51 -4.23 -0.33
CA VAL A 70 -3.97 -3.01 -0.97
C VAL A 70 -3.21 -3.35 -2.26
N THR A 71 -2.35 -4.36 -2.22
CA THR A 71 -1.54 -4.81 -3.38
C THR A 71 -2.43 -5.32 -4.51
N TRP A 72 -3.43 -6.13 -4.18
CA TRP A 72 -4.42 -6.62 -5.13
C TRP A 72 -5.22 -5.48 -5.74
N ARG A 73 -5.64 -4.50 -4.93
CA ARG A 73 -6.39 -3.33 -5.43
C ARG A 73 -5.57 -2.51 -6.39
N ASN A 74 -4.30 -2.28 -6.06
CA ASN A 74 -3.33 -1.61 -6.92
C ASN A 74 -3.23 -2.30 -8.30
N GLY A 75 -2.94 -3.61 -8.34
CA GLY A 75 -2.88 -4.36 -9.61
C GLY A 75 -4.20 -4.49 -10.36
N ARG A 76 -5.34 -4.36 -9.67
CA ARG A 76 -6.65 -4.36 -10.33
C ARG A 76 -6.87 -3.11 -11.18
N ILE A 77 -6.24 -1.98 -10.83
CA ILE A 77 -6.35 -0.74 -11.60
C ILE A 77 -5.57 -0.84 -12.92
N ASP A 78 -4.39 -1.47 -12.94
CA ASP A 78 -3.66 -1.81 -14.18
C ASP A 78 -4.59 -2.45 -15.22
N PHE A 79 -5.38 -3.44 -14.80
CA PHE A 79 -6.28 -4.16 -15.70
C PHE A 79 -7.50 -3.33 -16.13
N ARG A 80 -8.10 -2.56 -15.21
CA ARG A 80 -9.34 -1.82 -15.49
C ARG A 80 -9.12 -0.53 -16.26
N HIS A 81 -7.95 0.06 -16.11
CA HIS A 81 -7.61 1.39 -16.60
C HIS A 81 -6.40 1.36 -17.54
N LEU A 82 -6.12 0.21 -18.15
CA LEU A 82 -4.96 0.00 -19.04
C LEU A 82 -4.82 1.06 -20.14
N PHE A 83 -5.92 1.60 -20.65
CA PHE A 83 -5.94 2.61 -21.71
C PHE A 83 -6.34 4.01 -21.23
N ASN A 84 -6.49 4.20 -19.92
CA ASN A 84 -6.89 5.46 -19.32
C ASN A 84 -5.63 6.21 -18.85
N GLU A 85 -5.15 7.13 -19.68
CA GLU A 85 -3.94 7.93 -19.42
C GLU A 85 -3.98 8.68 -18.07
N GLU A 86 -5.17 9.02 -17.54
CA GLU A 86 -5.25 9.67 -16.22
C GLU A 86 -4.82 8.78 -15.04
N TYR A 87 -4.71 7.47 -15.23
CA TYR A 87 -4.24 6.51 -14.24
C TYR A 87 -2.77 6.15 -14.40
N HIS A 88 -2.13 6.54 -15.51
CA HIS A 88 -0.73 6.28 -15.81
C HIS A 88 0.06 7.58 -15.66
N PHE A 89 1.16 7.55 -14.93
CA PHE A 89 1.94 8.76 -14.67
C PHE A 89 2.93 9.08 -15.81
N ASP A 90 2.48 8.95 -17.06
CA ASP A 90 3.25 9.22 -18.27
C ASP A 90 2.68 10.42 -19.05
N ARG A 91 3.30 11.56 -18.78
CA ARG A 91 3.48 12.75 -19.64
C ARG A 91 2.33 13.49 -20.32
N GLU A 92 1.04 13.19 -20.14
CA GLU A 92 -0.01 14.12 -20.66
C GLU A 92 -1.12 14.52 -19.67
N ARG A 93 -1.23 13.90 -18.48
CA ARG A 93 -2.34 14.19 -17.53
C ARG A 93 -1.92 14.35 -16.05
N PHE A 94 -0.78 15.01 -15.79
CA PHE A 94 -0.26 15.22 -14.43
C PHE A 94 -1.27 15.92 -13.49
N VAL A 95 -2.02 16.90 -14.01
CA VAL A 95 -2.98 17.66 -13.19
C VAL A 95 -4.13 16.76 -12.73
N GLU A 96 -4.61 15.89 -13.62
CA GLU A 96 -5.65 14.90 -13.38
C GLU A 96 -5.16 13.80 -12.45
N GLY A 97 -3.97 13.25 -12.68
CA GLY A 97 -3.35 12.27 -11.79
C GLY A 97 -3.20 12.81 -10.35
N ARG A 98 -2.70 14.05 -10.22
CA ARG A 98 -2.63 14.75 -8.93
C ARG A 98 -4.02 14.90 -8.28
N LYS A 99 -5.05 15.21 -9.08
CA LYS A 99 -6.43 15.34 -8.58
C LYS A 99 -6.97 14.00 -8.09
N LEU A 100 -6.73 12.89 -8.81
CA LEU A 100 -7.12 11.55 -8.38
C LEU A 100 -6.48 11.18 -7.04
N ILE A 101 -5.17 11.39 -6.90
CA ILE A 101 -4.44 11.13 -5.65
C ILE A 101 -5.00 11.96 -4.50
N THR A 102 -5.21 13.27 -4.71
CA THR A 102 -5.65 14.19 -3.65
C THR A 102 -7.09 13.88 -3.19
N ASN A 103 -7.99 13.61 -4.14
CA ASN A 103 -9.36 13.23 -3.86
C ASN A 103 -9.44 11.87 -3.18
N GLY A 104 -8.69 10.89 -3.68
CA GLY A 104 -8.63 9.56 -3.07
C GLY A 104 -8.06 9.61 -1.65
N LEU A 105 -7.02 10.40 -1.39
CA LEU A 105 -6.50 10.58 -0.03
C LEU A 105 -7.54 11.19 0.92
N THR A 106 -8.36 12.12 0.43
CA THR A 106 -9.48 12.68 1.20
C THR A 106 -10.50 11.59 1.56
N SER A 107 -10.84 10.72 0.59
CA SER A 107 -11.72 9.57 0.80
C SER A 107 -11.13 8.54 1.76
N VAL A 108 -9.84 8.23 1.68
CA VAL A 108 -9.14 7.33 2.61
C VAL A 108 -9.29 7.85 4.04
N LYS A 109 -8.97 9.14 4.27
CA LYS A 109 -9.08 9.77 5.59
C LYS A 109 -10.52 9.74 6.11
N ALA A 110 -11.51 9.99 5.25
CA ALA A 110 -12.92 9.94 5.63
C ALA A 110 -13.39 8.51 5.99
N SER A 111 -12.91 7.50 5.28
CA SER A 111 -13.21 6.09 5.58
C SER A 111 -12.57 5.64 6.89
N VAL A 112 -11.32 6.02 7.16
CA VAL A 112 -10.65 5.78 8.46
C VAL A 112 -11.43 6.41 9.62
N LYS A 113 -11.85 7.68 9.49
CA LYS A 113 -12.66 8.36 10.53
C LYS A 113 -13.99 7.66 10.82
N ARG A 114 -14.56 6.96 9.83
CA ARG A 114 -15.82 6.20 9.96
C ARG A 114 -15.61 4.75 10.38
N GLY A 115 -14.37 4.32 10.65
CA GLY A 115 -14.04 2.93 10.96
C GLY A 115 -14.17 1.97 9.77
N ASN A 116 -14.37 2.48 8.55
CA ASN A 116 -14.45 1.66 7.35
C ASN A 116 -13.04 1.42 6.78
N PHE A 117 -12.28 0.57 7.47
CA PHE A 117 -10.89 0.27 7.12
C PHE A 117 -10.75 -0.51 5.82
N GLU A 118 -11.76 -1.31 5.44
CA GLU A 118 -11.78 -1.99 4.15
C GLU A 118 -11.85 -1.00 3.00
N ALA A 119 -12.84 -0.08 3.01
CA ALA A 119 -12.93 0.95 1.99
C ALA A 119 -11.68 1.83 1.95
N ALA A 120 -11.09 2.14 3.11
CA ALA A 120 -9.84 2.91 3.18
C ALA A 120 -8.68 2.18 2.47
N ARG A 121 -8.49 0.88 2.72
CA ARG A 121 -7.45 0.08 2.04
C ARG A 121 -7.70 -0.01 0.54
N GLN A 122 -8.95 -0.21 0.15
CA GLN A 122 -9.29 -0.36 -1.26
C GLN A 122 -8.98 0.94 -2.04
N THR A 123 -9.45 2.08 -1.53
CA THR A 123 -9.15 3.39 -2.14
C THR A 123 -7.66 3.70 -2.10
N LEU A 124 -6.95 3.30 -1.04
CA LEU A 124 -5.50 3.48 -0.95
C LEU A 124 -4.78 2.70 -2.06
N GLY A 125 -5.12 1.43 -2.27
CA GLY A 125 -4.54 0.64 -3.36
C GLY A 125 -4.86 1.23 -4.74
N ASP A 126 -6.09 1.69 -4.94
CA ASP A 126 -6.51 2.31 -6.21
C ASP A 126 -5.69 3.59 -6.52
N ILE A 127 -5.41 4.46 -5.53
CA ILE A 127 -4.64 5.71 -5.77
C ILE A 127 -3.13 5.52 -5.80
N LEU A 128 -2.59 4.48 -5.15
CA LEU A 128 -1.16 4.16 -5.23
C LEU A 128 -0.78 3.73 -6.64
N HIS A 129 -1.74 3.20 -7.40
CA HIS A 129 -1.52 2.83 -8.79
C HIS A 129 -1.17 4.05 -9.66
N THR A 130 -1.85 5.17 -9.45
CA THR A 130 -1.57 6.44 -10.17
C THR A 130 -0.15 6.98 -9.93
N LEU A 131 0.57 6.48 -8.92
CA LEU A 131 1.96 6.84 -8.63
C LEU A 131 2.97 5.86 -9.23
N GLN A 132 2.54 4.72 -9.75
CA GLN A 132 3.40 3.78 -10.46
C GLN A 132 3.68 4.33 -11.86
N VAL A 133 4.96 4.44 -12.19
CA VAL A 133 5.40 4.73 -13.55
C VAL A 133 5.38 3.41 -14.30
N ILE A 134 4.46 3.25 -15.26
CA ILE A 134 4.49 2.15 -16.23
C ILE A 134 5.49 2.51 -17.34
#